data_AF-A0A957QPD6-F1
#
_entry.id   AF-A0A957QPD6-F1
#
_cell.length_a   1.000
_cell.length_b   1.000
_cell.length_c   1.000
_cell.angle_alpha   90.00
_cell.angle_beta   90.00
_cell.angle_gamma   90.00
#
_symmetry.space_group_name_H-M   'P 1'
#
loop_
_entity.id
_entity.type
_entity.pdbx_description
1 polymer ?
#
loop_
_entity_poly.entity_id
_entity_poly.type
_entity_poly.pdbx_seq_one_letter_code
_entity_poly.pdbx_strand_id
1 'polypeptide(L)'
;MARNGNYLPPNMHLALSALLQEPTIAAAAQAAGVGHRTLTRWLAEDADFQTALRESQQQAMGHAISRLAGHAATAAGTLATIASDDTVPPAVRVQAASKVLSELRQGIQYVALSGELAELKRVVDEISKRT
;
A
#
# COMPACT_ATOMS: atom_id res chain seq x y z
N MET A 1 33.45 -4.28 17.00
CA MET A 1 32.74 -2.99 17.16
C MET A 1 31.35 -3.16 16.56
N ALA A 2 30.31 -3.24 17.39
CA ALA A 2 28.93 -3.40 16.96
C ALA A 2 28.40 -2.07 16.41
N ARG A 3 27.96 -2.04 15.15
CA ARG A 3 27.13 -0.94 14.63
C ARG A 3 25.69 -1.20 15.02
N ASN A 4 25.25 -0.56 16.10
CA ASN A 4 23.84 -0.49 16.49
C ASN A 4 23.16 0.64 15.69
N GLY A 5 22.08 0.31 14.98
CA GLY A 5 21.13 1.25 14.35
C GLY A 5 21.32 1.45 12.85
N ASN A 6 20.31 1.10 12.05
CA ASN A 6 20.15 1.37 10.61
C ASN A 6 20.50 2.83 10.25
N TYR A 7 21.77 3.14 10.02
CA TYR A 7 22.17 4.47 9.53
C TYR A 7 22.24 4.43 8.01
N LEU A 8 21.25 5.04 7.38
CA LEU A 8 21.28 5.33 5.95
C LEU A 8 21.91 6.73 5.74
N PRO A 9 22.94 6.84 4.89
CA PRO A 9 23.55 8.13 4.59
C PRO A 9 22.55 9.06 3.86
N PRO A 10 22.73 10.40 3.95
CA PRO A 10 21.76 11.37 3.41
C PRO A 10 21.46 11.23 1.92
N ASN A 11 22.46 10.88 1.10
CA ASN A 11 22.30 10.66 -0.33
C ASN A 11 21.41 9.43 -0.65
N MET A 12 21.43 8.41 0.21
CA MET A 12 20.52 7.28 0.10
C MET A 12 19.09 7.69 0.45
N HIS A 13 18.86 8.53 1.47
CA HIS A 13 17.52 9.06 1.76
C HIS A 13 16.93 9.89 0.62
N LEU A 14 17.75 10.70 -0.05
CA LEU A 14 17.35 11.42 -1.26
C LEU A 14 17.01 10.45 -2.39
N ALA A 15 17.81 9.40 -2.58
CA ALA A 15 17.55 8.36 -3.57
C ALA A 15 16.27 7.57 -3.29
N LEU A 16 15.95 7.26 -2.02
CA LEU A 16 14.70 6.64 -1.63
C LEU A 16 13.50 7.51 -2.01
N SER A 17 13.57 8.81 -1.70
CA SER A 17 12.51 9.77 -2.03
C SER A 17 12.32 9.90 -3.54
N ALA A 18 13.41 9.97 -4.30
CA ALA A 18 13.38 10.07 -5.75
C ALA A 18 12.82 8.79 -6.39
N LEU A 19 13.16 7.60 -5.87
CA LEU A 19 12.63 6.31 -6.35
C LEU A 19 11.12 6.17 -6.17
N LEU A 20 10.51 6.91 -5.24
CA LEU A 20 9.05 6.92 -5.05
C LEU A 20 8.33 7.90 -5.98
N GLN A 21 9.03 8.88 -6.54
CA GLN A 21 8.44 9.96 -7.33
C GLN A 21 8.69 9.80 -8.82
N GLU A 22 9.84 9.24 -9.19
CA GLU A 22 10.28 9.14 -10.57
C GLU A 22 9.92 7.79 -11.20
N PRO A 23 9.52 7.77 -12.48
CA PRO A 23 9.07 6.55 -13.15
C PRO A 23 10.22 5.61 -13.55
N THR A 24 11.48 6.05 -13.46
CA THR A 24 12.65 5.25 -13.86
C THR A 24 13.82 5.43 -12.90
N ILE A 25 14.69 4.42 -12.81
CA ILE A 25 15.92 4.46 -12.00
C ILE A 25 16.87 5.58 -12.47
N ALA A 26 16.93 5.84 -13.78
CA ALA A 26 17.74 6.92 -14.34
C ALA A 26 17.28 8.30 -13.89
N ALA A 27 15.97 8.57 -13.97
CA ALA A 27 15.38 9.81 -13.49
C ALA A 27 15.54 9.95 -11.96
N ALA A 28 15.33 8.87 -11.20
CA ALA A 28 15.51 8.86 -9.76
C ALA A 28 16.97 9.15 -9.36
N ALA A 29 17.94 8.56 -10.05
CA ALA A 29 19.36 8.81 -9.81
C ALA A 29 19.72 10.28 -10.05
N GLN A 30 19.23 10.85 -11.16
CA GLN A 30 19.43 12.26 -11.48
C GLN A 30 18.80 13.17 -10.42
N ALA A 31 17.54 12.94 -10.05
CA ALA A 31 16.81 13.72 -9.06
C ALA A 31 17.48 13.66 -7.67
N ALA A 32 18.06 12.52 -7.31
CA ALA A 32 18.79 12.34 -6.06
C ALA A 32 20.26 12.81 -6.09
N GLY A 33 20.76 13.27 -7.24
CA GLY A 33 22.15 13.71 -7.40
C GLY A 33 23.18 12.58 -7.26
N VAL A 34 22.81 11.33 -7.57
CA VAL A 34 23.69 10.16 -7.50
C VAL A 34 23.91 9.54 -8.89
N GLY A 35 25.03 8.85 -9.07
CA GLY A 35 25.28 8.14 -10.33
C GLY A 35 24.32 6.96 -10.52
N HIS A 36 23.82 6.75 -11.74
CA HIS A 36 22.91 5.65 -12.06
C HIS A 36 23.46 4.28 -11.61
N ARG A 37 24.73 3.98 -11.93
CA ARG A 37 25.40 2.74 -11.51
C ARG A 37 25.47 2.60 -9.98
N THR A 38 25.60 3.70 -9.25
CA THR A 38 25.59 3.71 -7.78
C THR A 38 24.21 3.32 -7.25
N LEU A 39 23.14 3.92 -7.79
CA LEU A 39 21.77 3.60 -7.38
C LEU A 39 21.39 2.15 -7.72
N THR A 40 21.74 1.68 -8.93
CA THR A 40 21.52 0.28 -9.31
C THR A 40 22.24 -0.69 -8.38
N ARG A 41 23.48 -0.39 -7.99
CA ARG A 41 24.25 -1.22 -7.04
C ARG A 41 23.57 -1.27 -5.68
N TRP A 42 23.11 -0.14 -5.14
CA TRP A 42 22.39 -0.14 -3.85
C TRP A 42 21.10 -0.95 -3.92
N LEU A 43 20.35 -0.83 -5.01
CA LEU A 43 19.15 -1.64 -5.23
C LEU A 43 19.44 -3.14 -5.30
N ALA A 44 20.63 -3.56 -5.75
CA ALA A 44 20.98 -4.96 -5.92
C ALA A 44 21.71 -5.57 -4.71
N GLU A 45 22.58 -4.82 -4.06
CA GLU A 45 23.60 -5.36 -3.15
C GLU A 45 23.53 -4.77 -1.73
N ASP A 46 22.81 -3.67 -1.50
CA ASP A 46 22.77 -2.99 -0.21
C ASP A 46 21.48 -3.32 0.55
N ALA A 47 21.59 -4.24 1.52
CA ALA A 47 20.45 -4.77 2.27
C ALA A 47 19.71 -3.71 3.12
N ASP A 48 20.44 -2.73 3.64
CA ASP A 48 19.86 -1.63 4.44
C ASP A 48 19.05 -0.71 3.53
N PHE A 49 19.59 -0.37 2.35
CA PHE A 49 18.88 0.40 1.34
C PHE A 49 17.62 -0.30 0.81
N GLN A 50 17.72 -1.59 0.48
CA GLN A 50 16.58 -2.39 0.04
C GLN A 50 15.47 -2.47 1.09
N THR A 51 15.85 -2.61 2.36
CA THR A 51 14.90 -2.66 3.47
C THR A 51 14.21 -1.32 3.66
N ALA A 52 14.95 -0.22 3.70
CA ALA A 52 14.37 1.11 3.81
C ALA A 52 13.50 1.52 2.61
N LEU A 53 13.84 1.06 1.40
CA LEU A 53 12.99 1.26 0.22
C LEU A 53 11.65 0.53 0.37
N ARG A 54 11.67 -0.73 0.80
CA ARG A 54 10.43 -1.50 1.05
C ARG A 54 9.59 -0.84 2.12
N GLU A 55 10.18 -0.39 3.22
CA GLU A 55 9.48 0.32 4.29
C GLU A 55 8.87 1.64 3.79
N SER A 56 9.62 2.42 3.01
CA SER A 56 9.14 3.69 2.44
C SER A 56 7.98 3.46 1.46
N GLN A 57 8.06 2.42 0.62
CA GLN A 57 6.96 2.01 -0.27
C GLN A 57 5.72 1.56 0.52
N GLN A 58 5.90 0.78 1.58
CA GLN A 58 4.81 0.34 2.44
C GLN A 58 4.12 1.53 3.14
N GLN A 59 4.88 2.49 3.65
CA GLN A 59 4.35 3.71 4.25
C GLN A 59 3.56 4.54 3.22
N ALA A 60 4.13 4.77 2.02
CA ALA A 60 3.46 5.49 0.95
C ALA A 60 2.15 4.81 0.52
N MET A 61 2.16 3.48 0.38
CA MET A 61 0.98 2.69 0.08
C MET A 61 -0.06 2.78 1.21
N GLY A 62 0.37 2.69 2.47
CA GLY A 62 -0.49 2.86 3.64
C GLY A 62 -1.22 4.21 3.61
N HIS A 63 -0.51 5.29 3.33
CA HIS A 63 -1.10 6.61 3.18
C HIS A 63 -2.11 6.70 2.03
N ALA A 64 -1.80 6.11 0.86
CA ALA A 64 -2.71 6.06 -0.27
C ALA A 64 -3.99 5.28 0.06
N ILE A 65 -3.86 4.13 0.71
CA ILE A 65 -4.99 3.31 1.18
C ILE A 65 -5.84 4.08 2.17
N SER A 66 -5.24 4.73 3.17
CA SER A 66 -6.00 5.53 4.15
C SER A 66 -6.79 6.66 3.50
N ARG A 67 -6.21 7.34 2.50
CA ARG A 67 -6.91 8.37 1.72
C ARG A 67 -8.09 7.78 0.95
N LEU A 68 -7.89 6.66 0.25
CA LEU A 68 -8.97 5.97 -0.48
C LEU A 68 -10.09 5.50 0.46
N ALA A 69 -9.73 4.91 1.61
CA ALA A 69 -10.69 4.46 2.61
C ALA A 69 -11.55 5.62 3.14
N GLY A 70 -10.97 6.81 3.33
CA GLY A 70 -11.71 8.02 3.71
C GLY A 70 -12.78 8.45 2.70
N HIS A 71 -12.62 8.12 1.41
CA HIS A 71 -13.60 8.41 0.36
C HIS A 71 -14.60 7.29 0.08
N ALA A 72 -14.38 6.08 0.63
CA ALA A 72 -15.15 4.90 0.31
C ALA A 72 -16.65 5.04 0.63
N ALA A 73 -16.99 5.64 1.78
CA ALA A 73 -18.39 5.87 2.17
C ALA A 73 -19.12 6.81 1.20
N THR A 74 -18.47 7.89 0.76
CA THR A 74 -19.02 8.83 -0.23
C THR A 74 -19.20 8.17 -1.60
N ALA A 75 -18.24 7.36 -2.04
CA ALA A 75 -18.34 6.61 -3.28
C ALA A 75 -19.50 5.60 -3.25
N ALA A 76 -19.66 4.88 -2.13
CA ALA A 76 -20.78 3.97 -1.93
C ALA A 76 -22.14 4.70 -1.95
N GLY A 77 -22.23 5.87 -1.29
CA GLY A 77 -23.42 6.72 -1.35
C GLY A 77 -23.75 7.18 -2.77
N THR A 78 -22.74 7.57 -3.54
CA THR A 78 -22.91 7.98 -4.94
C THR A 78 -23.48 6.84 -5.79
N LEU A 79 -22.96 5.62 -5.64
CA LEU A 79 -23.50 4.44 -6.34
C LEU A 79 -24.94 4.13 -5.92
N ALA A 80 -25.26 4.26 -4.62
CA ALA A 80 -26.61 4.05 -4.13
C ALA A 80 -27.60 5.07 -4.72
N THR A 81 -27.22 6.36 -4.77
CA THR A 81 -28.02 7.41 -5.41
C THR A 81 -28.26 7.12 -6.89
N ILE A 82 -27.21 6.77 -7.64
CA ILE A 82 -27.33 6.42 -9.07
C ILE A 82 -28.26 5.21 -9.27
N ALA A 83 -28.16 4.19 -8.40
CA ALA A 83 -29.00 3.00 -8.50
C ALA A 83 -30.49 3.30 -8.28
N SER A 84 -30.82 4.23 -7.39
CA SER A 84 -32.20 4.57 -7.03
C SER A 84 -32.81 5.69 -7.88
N ASP A 85 -32.02 6.39 -8.70
CA ASP A 85 -32.51 7.51 -9.52
C ASP A 85 -33.24 7.02 -10.78
N ASP A 86 -34.55 7.26 -10.84
CA ASP A 86 -35.39 6.85 -11.97
C ASP A 86 -35.16 7.69 -13.25
N THR A 87 -34.42 8.79 -13.17
CA THR A 87 -34.02 9.59 -14.34
C THR A 87 -32.78 9.03 -15.04
N VAL A 88 -32.03 8.14 -14.38
CA VAL A 88 -30.83 7.49 -14.92
C VAL A 88 -31.22 6.28 -15.79
N PRO A 89 -30.57 6.06 -16.95
CA PRO A 89 -30.85 4.89 -17.79
C PRO A 89 -30.79 3.56 -17.02
N PRO A 90 -31.74 2.62 -17.24
CA PRO A 90 -31.84 1.38 -16.46
C PRO A 90 -30.54 0.57 -16.39
N ALA A 91 -29.79 0.50 -17.48
CA ALA A 91 -28.51 -0.21 -17.52
C ALA A 91 -27.47 0.38 -16.55
N VAL A 92 -27.40 1.71 -16.44
CA VAL A 92 -26.46 2.41 -15.54
C VAL A 92 -26.85 2.18 -14.08
N ARG A 93 -28.15 2.20 -13.78
CA ARG A 93 -28.67 1.88 -12.43
C ARG A 93 -28.32 0.46 -12.01
N VAL A 94 -28.52 -0.52 -12.90
CA VAL A 94 -28.17 -1.93 -12.66
C VAL A 94 -26.66 -2.08 -12.44
N GLN A 95 -25.83 -1.39 -13.22
CA GLN A 95 -24.38 -1.39 -13.02
C GLN A 95 -23.98 -0.82 -11.65
N ALA A 96 -24.56 0.31 -11.24
CA ALA A 96 -24.28 0.92 -9.95
C ALA A 96 -24.69 0.00 -8.78
N ALA A 97 -25.89 -0.57 -8.83
CA ALA A 97 -26.37 -1.54 -7.84
C ALA A 97 -25.49 -2.79 -7.79
N SER A 98 -25.11 -3.33 -8.96
CA SER A 98 -24.24 -4.50 -9.05
C SER A 98 -22.85 -4.22 -8.46
N LYS A 99 -22.31 -3.03 -8.67
CA LYS A 99 -21.03 -2.62 -8.08
C LYS A 99 -21.12 -2.56 -6.55
N VAL A 100 -22.16 -1.96 -5.98
CA VAL A 100 -22.38 -1.95 -4.52
C VAL A 100 -22.44 -3.37 -3.96
N LEU A 101 -23.23 -4.26 -4.56
CA LEU A 101 -23.34 -5.66 -4.12
C LEU A 101 -22.01 -6.43 -4.26
N SER A 102 -21.21 -6.13 -5.28
CA SER A 102 -19.90 -6.73 -5.47
C SER A 102 -18.91 -6.29 -4.39
N GLU A 103 -18.86 -4.99 -4.08
CA GLU A 103 -17.99 -4.45 -3.04
C GLU A 103 -18.40 -4.96 -1.65
N LEU A 104 -19.71 -5.04 -1.38
CA LEU A 104 -20.23 -5.62 -0.14
C LEU A 104 -19.75 -7.07 0.06
N ARG A 105 -19.81 -7.88 -1.00
CA ARG A 105 -19.35 -9.28 -0.96
C ARG A 105 -17.86 -9.36 -0.64
N GLN A 106 -17.04 -8.51 -1.25
CA GLN A 106 -15.60 -8.44 -0.96
C GLN A 106 -15.34 -7.98 0.49
N GLY A 107 -16.09 -6.99 0.98
CA GLY A 107 -16.01 -6.52 2.36
C GLY A 107 -16.33 -7.62 3.39
N ILE A 108 -17.38 -8.40 3.16
CA ILE A 108 -17.74 -9.55 4.02
C ILE A 108 -16.61 -10.58 4.05
N GLN A 109 -16.05 -10.93 2.89
CA GLN A 109 -14.91 -11.86 2.80
C GLN A 109 -13.68 -11.32 3.54
N TYR A 110 -13.39 -10.03 3.39
CA TYR A 110 -12.28 -9.37 4.09
C TYR A 110 -12.44 -9.42 5.61
N VAL A 111 -13.63 -9.13 6.13
CA VAL A 111 -13.91 -9.17 7.58
C VAL A 111 -13.75 -10.59 8.13
N ALA A 112 -14.27 -11.60 7.42
CA ALA A 112 -14.12 -13.00 7.82
C ALA A 112 -12.65 -13.43 7.87
N LEU A 113 -11.90 -13.19 6.78
CA LEU A 113 -10.47 -13.53 6.69
C LEU A 113 -9.63 -12.77 7.73
N SER A 114 -9.95 -11.50 8.00
CA SER A 114 -9.24 -10.70 9.01
C SER A 114 -9.46 -11.27 10.42
N GLY A 115 -10.68 -11.74 10.71
CA GLY A 115 -11.00 -12.43 11.96
C GLY A 115 -10.23 -13.74 12.12
N GLU A 116 -10.22 -14.58 11.08
CA GLU A 116 -9.47 -15.84 11.06
C GLU A 116 -7.96 -15.60 11.23
N LEU A 117 -7.40 -14.59 10.58
CA LEU A 117 -5.99 -14.23 10.70
C LEU A 117 -5.65 -13.73 12.11
N ALA A 118 -6.54 -12.96 12.74
CA ALA A 118 -6.33 -12.49 14.11
C ALA A 118 -6.29 -13.66 15.10
N GLU A 119 -7.19 -14.63 14.95
CA GLU A 119 -7.19 -15.84 15.79
C GLU A 119 -5.96 -16.71 15.54
N LEU A 120 -5.56 -16.88 14.28
CA LEU A 120 -4.35 -17.62 13.94
C LEU A 120 -3.10 -16.99 14.56
N LYS A 121 -2.96 -15.66 14.49
CA LYS A 121 -1.86 -14.93 15.14
C LYS A 121 -1.86 -15.15 16.66
N ARG A 122 -3.04 -15.11 17.29
CA ARG A 122 -3.20 -15.38 18.73
C ARG A 122 -2.71 -16.78 19.10
N VAL A 123 -3.11 -17.79 18.34
CA VAL A 123 -2.70 -19.19 18.57
C VAL A 123 -1.19 -19.37 18.38
N VAL A 124 -0.61 -18.78 17.33
CA VAL A 124 0.84 -18.82 17.09
C VAL A 124 1.60 -18.20 18.26
N ASP A 125 1.18 -17.03 18.74
CA ASP A 125 1.80 -16.37 19.89
C ASP A 125 1.73 -17.22 21.17
N GLU A 126 0.62 -17.93 21.39
CA GLU A 126 0.48 -18.85 22.54
C GLU A 126 1.43 -20.05 22.45
N ILE A 127 1.61 -20.63 21.25
CA ILE A 127 2.53 -21.73 21.03
C ILE A 127 3.98 -21.27 21.22
N SER A 128 4.34 -20.11 20.65
CA SER A 128 5.69 -19.54 20.79
C SER A 128 6.05 -19.20 22.24
N LYS A 129 5.07 -18.90 23.11
CA LYS A 129 5.31 -18.67 24.55
C LYS A 129 5.47 -19.95 25.38
N ARG A 130 5.08 -21.11 24.83
CA ARG A 130 5.16 -22.41 25.50
C ARG A 130 6.44 -23.19 25.18
N THR A 131 7.18 -22.75 24.16
CA THR A 131 8.44 -23.35 23.68
C THR A 131 9.61 -22.54 24.22
#